data_AF-A0A9D7LSV5-F1
#
_entry.id   AF-A0A9D7LSV5-F1
#
_cell.length_a   1.000
_cell.length_b   1.000
_cell.length_c   1.000
_cell.angle_alpha   90.00
_cell.angle_beta   90.00
_cell.angle_gamma   90.00
#
_symmetry.space_group_name_H-M   'P 1'
#
loop_
_entity.id
_entity.type
_entity.pdbx_description
1 polymer ?
#
loop_
_entity_poly.entity_id
_entity_poly.type
_entity_poly.pdbx_seq_one_letter_code
_entity_poly.pdbx_strand_id
1 'polypeptide(L)'
;MAVERLSPVEATALGLHGADARLPDITPAGRLARQREWQRLLARIGQIDPAQLGRDQQVDRAMLVNELRYRLWGDLTLQEWAWNPQVYNDAAAGSLYTLAARDFAPWDVRLKAATARMGALPAFLAQGRRQLILAEVPRIFAETVSKQNGGIVEIAETMLAPTRAA
;
A
#
# COMPACT_ATOMS: atom_id res chain seq x y z
N MET A 1 -4.89 -10.41 -10.16
CA MET A 1 -4.15 -11.23 -9.19
C MET A 1 -4.47 -10.83 -7.74
N ALA A 2 -4.10 -11.62 -6.72
CA ALA A 2 -4.45 -11.32 -5.32
C ALA A 2 -3.91 -9.97 -4.83
N VAL A 3 -2.70 -9.59 -5.25
CA VAL A 3 -2.07 -8.30 -4.94
C VAL A 3 -2.88 -7.11 -5.47
N GLU A 4 -3.40 -7.16 -6.70
CA GLU A 4 -4.26 -6.09 -7.26
C GLU A 4 -5.56 -5.90 -6.48
N ARG A 5 -6.10 -6.97 -5.90
CA ARG A 5 -7.33 -6.90 -5.09
C ARG A 5 -7.07 -6.42 -3.67
N LEU A 6 -5.99 -6.90 -3.04
CA LEU A 6 -5.73 -6.72 -1.60
C LEU A 6 -4.79 -5.54 -1.29
N SER A 7 -3.95 -5.17 -2.24
CA SER A 7 -2.94 -4.11 -2.17
C SER A 7 -2.85 -3.33 -3.50
N PRO A 8 -3.92 -2.67 -3.96
CA PRO A 8 -3.97 -2.04 -5.29
C PRO A 8 -2.88 -0.98 -5.54
N VAL A 9 -2.46 -0.24 -4.50
CA VAL A 9 -1.37 0.75 -4.63
C VAL A 9 -0.01 0.07 -4.81
N GLU A 10 0.25 -1.01 -4.07
CA GLU A 10 1.46 -1.83 -4.25
C GLU A 10 1.46 -2.49 -5.64
N ALA A 11 0.29 -2.96 -6.10
CA ALA A 11 0.14 -3.51 -7.44
C ALA A 11 0.52 -2.49 -8.52
N THR A 12 0.03 -1.25 -8.45
CA THR A 12 0.45 -0.17 -9.36
C THR A 12 1.97 0.04 -9.32
N ALA A 13 2.58 0.05 -8.13
CA ALA A 13 4.04 0.20 -7.99
C ALA A 13 4.84 -0.94 -8.62
N LEU A 14 4.29 -2.16 -8.62
CA LEU A 14 4.85 -3.36 -9.24
C LEU A 14 4.55 -3.48 -10.74
N GLY A 15 3.83 -2.52 -11.34
CA GLY A 15 3.46 -2.54 -12.76
C GLY A 15 2.21 -3.38 -13.08
N LEU A 16 1.40 -3.68 -12.08
CA LEU A 16 0.13 -4.39 -12.21
C LEU A 16 -1.03 -3.41 -12.16
N HIS A 17 -1.62 -3.14 -13.32
CA HIS A 17 -2.50 -1.98 -13.54
C HIS A 17 -4.00 -2.30 -13.53
N GLY A 18 -4.41 -3.53 -13.22
CA GLY A 18 -5.82 -3.94 -13.22
C GLY A 18 -6.68 -3.32 -12.12
N ALA A 19 -6.08 -2.57 -11.18
CA ALA A 19 -6.77 -1.96 -10.04
C ALA A 19 -6.30 -0.51 -9.75
N ASP A 20 -5.75 0.20 -10.74
CA ASP A 20 -5.15 1.53 -10.56
C ASP A 20 -6.12 2.58 -9.99
N ALA A 21 -7.42 2.44 -10.21
CA ALA A 21 -8.43 3.35 -9.67
C ALA A 21 -8.79 3.10 -8.18
N ARG A 22 -8.23 2.05 -7.54
CA ARG A 22 -8.64 1.60 -6.20
C ARG A 22 -7.62 1.97 -5.13
N LEU A 23 -8.13 2.19 -3.91
CA LEU A 23 -7.35 2.27 -2.66
C LEU A 23 -7.47 0.95 -1.87
N PRO A 24 -6.48 0.62 -1.01
CA PRO A 24 -6.53 -0.60 -0.22
C PRO A 24 -7.63 -0.53 0.85
N ASP A 25 -8.24 -1.69 1.14
CA ASP A 25 -9.13 -1.84 2.29
C ASP A 25 -8.28 -1.93 3.58
N ILE A 26 -8.30 -0.86 4.37
CA ILE A 26 -7.56 -0.75 5.64
C ILE A 26 -8.40 -1.13 6.86
N THR A 27 -9.64 -1.56 6.66
CA THR A 27 -10.50 -2.02 7.76
C THR A 27 -9.95 -3.32 8.38
N PRO A 28 -10.47 -3.74 9.56
CA PRO A 28 -10.13 -5.04 10.12
C PRO A 28 -10.43 -6.21 9.15
N ALA A 29 -11.51 -6.10 8.36
CA ALA A 29 -11.84 -7.10 7.34
C ALA A 29 -10.79 -7.15 6.22
N GLY A 30 -10.34 -5.99 5.75
CA GLY A 30 -9.27 -5.87 4.76
C GLY A 30 -7.93 -6.43 5.27
N ARG A 31 -7.56 -6.14 6.53
CA ARG A 31 -6.37 -6.74 7.17
C ARG A 31 -6.49 -8.25 7.26
N LEU A 32 -7.63 -8.77 7.75
CA LEU A 32 -7.86 -10.22 7.84
C LEU A 32 -7.79 -10.91 6.47
N ALA A 33 -8.30 -10.27 5.42
CA ALA A 33 -8.20 -10.78 4.05
C ALA A 33 -6.74 -10.88 3.56
N ARG A 34 -5.91 -9.87 3.85
CA ARG A 34 -4.45 -9.91 3.57
C ARG A 34 -3.75 -11.00 4.38
N GLN A 35 -4.01 -11.09 5.67
CA GLN A 35 -3.42 -12.11 6.56
C GLN A 35 -3.72 -13.52 6.07
N ARG A 36 -4.99 -13.80 5.71
CA ARG A 36 -5.39 -15.10 5.14
C ARG A 36 -4.65 -15.43 3.86
N GLU A 37 -4.48 -14.43 2.98
CA GLU A 37 -3.73 -14.63 1.74
C GLU A 37 -2.25 -14.92 2.00
N TRP A 38 -1.61 -14.18 2.91
CA TRP A 38 -0.21 -14.42 3.27
C TRP A 38 -0.01 -15.80 3.91
N GLN A 39 -0.90 -16.21 4.82
CA GLN A 39 -0.88 -17.56 5.41
C GLN A 39 -1.05 -18.65 4.35
N ARG A 40 -1.99 -18.45 3.40
CA ARG A 40 -2.20 -19.38 2.29
C ARG A 40 -0.97 -19.51 1.40
N LEU A 41 -0.32 -18.39 1.07
CA LEU A 41 0.92 -18.39 0.29
C LEU A 41 2.07 -19.08 1.04
N LEU A 42 2.23 -18.79 2.33
CA LEU A 42 3.24 -19.42 3.17
C LEU A 42 3.05 -20.94 3.26
N ALA A 43 1.81 -21.40 3.41
CA ALA A 43 1.48 -22.82 3.40
C ALA A 43 1.84 -23.49 2.06
N ARG A 44 1.52 -22.84 0.93
CA ARG A 44 1.88 -23.35 -0.41
C ARG A 44 3.39 -23.43 -0.62
N ILE A 45 4.14 -22.39 -0.20
CA ILE A 45 5.61 -22.39 -0.31
C ILE A 45 6.23 -23.44 0.61
N GLY A 46 5.60 -23.69 1.77
CA GLY A 46 6.02 -24.72 2.72
C GLY A 46 5.93 -26.15 2.17
N GLN A 47 5.08 -26.39 1.16
CA GLN A 47 4.97 -27.69 0.47
C GLN A 47 6.09 -27.93 -0.55
N ILE A 48 6.87 -26.90 -0.89
CA ILE A 48 7.98 -27.02 -1.84
C ILE A 48 9.22 -27.50 -1.07
N ASP A 49 9.72 -28.67 -1.44
CA ASP A 49 10.99 -29.22 -0.96
C ASP A 49 12.17 -28.37 -1.48
N PRO A 50 12.92 -27.67 -0.62
CA PRO A 50 14.05 -26.84 -1.05
C PRO A 50 15.14 -27.62 -1.78
N ALA A 51 15.29 -28.92 -1.51
CA ALA A 51 16.31 -29.76 -2.15
C ALA A 51 16.02 -29.99 -3.64
N GLN A 52 14.78 -29.80 -4.07
CA GLN A 52 14.35 -29.94 -5.48
C GLN A 52 14.45 -28.64 -6.27
N LEU A 53 14.84 -27.53 -5.62
CA LEU A 53 15.00 -26.23 -6.25
C LEU A 53 16.44 -25.98 -6.68
N GLY A 54 16.61 -25.31 -7.82
CA GLY A 54 17.90 -24.74 -8.20
C GLY A 54 18.35 -23.67 -7.19
N ARG A 55 19.66 -23.33 -7.18
CA ARG A 55 20.23 -22.42 -6.18
C ARG A 55 19.50 -21.07 -6.11
N ASP A 56 19.19 -20.48 -7.26
CA ASP A 56 18.50 -19.18 -7.33
C ASP A 56 17.09 -19.27 -6.75
N GLN A 57 16.35 -20.32 -7.10
CA GLN A 57 15.00 -20.56 -6.58
C GLN A 57 14.98 -20.84 -5.08
N GLN A 58 16.04 -21.41 -4.51
CA GLN A 58 16.18 -21.54 -3.06
C GLN A 58 16.32 -20.16 -2.39
N VAL A 59 17.05 -19.24 -3.01
CA VAL A 59 17.16 -17.85 -2.53
C VAL A 59 15.81 -17.15 -2.62
N ASP A 60 15.14 -17.22 -3.77
CA ASP A 60 13.81 -16.64 -3.97
C ASP A 60 12.80 -17.17 -2.94
N ARG A 61 12.80 -18.49 -2.72
CA ARG A 61 11.96 -19.12 -1.69
C ARG A 61 12.25 -18.56 -0.30
N ALA A 62 13.52 -18.45 0.08
CA ALA A 62 13.91 -17.94 1.39
C ALA A 62 13.47 -16.48 1.57
N MET A 63 13.65 -15.64 0.55
CA MET A 63 13.21 -14.25 0.55
C MET A 63 11.68 -14.13 0.67
N LEU A 64 10.93 -14.91 -0.11
CA LEU A 64 9.46 -14.90 -0.06
C LEU A 64 8.92 -15.39 1.29
N VAL A 65 9.52 -16.43 1.88
CA VAL A 65 9.15 -16.91 3.22
C VAL A 65 9.41 -15.83 4.27
N ASN A 66 10.56 -15.16 4.20
CA ASN A 66 10.89 -14.08 5.12
C ASN A 66 9.92 -12.90 4.99
N GLU A 67 9.63 -12.47 3.76
CA GLU A 67 8.72 -11.37 3.47
C GLU A 67 7.30 -11.65 4.00
N LEU A 68 6.74 -12.83 3.71
CA LEU A 68 5.39 -13.19 4.18
C LEU A 68 5.31 -13.28 5.71
N ARG A 69 6.36 -13.78 6.37
CA ARG A 69 6.45 -13.82 7.83
C ARG A 69 6.55 -12.42 8.42
N TYR A 70 7.35 -11.54 7.80
CA TYR A 70 7.49 -10.15 8.22
C TYR A 70 6.17 -9.39 8.11
N ARG A 71 5.42 -9.56 7.01
CA ARG A 71 4.09 -8.97 6.86
C ARG A 71 3.11 -9.44 7.92
N LEU A 72 3.07 -10.75 8.20
CA LEU A 72 2.22 -11.29 9.26
C LEU A 72 2.61 -10.77 10.65
N TRP A 73 3.91 -10.70 10.95
CA TRP A 73 4.40 -10.12 12.18
C TRP A 73 4.07 -8.62 12.30
N GLY A 74 4.21 -7.87 11.22
CA GLY A 74 3.84 -6.45 11.15
C GLY A 74 2.37 -6.23 11.50
N ASP A 75 1.49 -7.07 10.96
CA ASP A 75 0.04 -6.96 11.16
C ASP A 75 -0.45 -7.48 12.53
N LEU A 76 0.16 -8.55 13.06
CA LEU A 76 -0.30 -9.27 14.25
C LEU A 76 0.45 -8.88 15.53
N THR A 77 1.72 -8.53 15.41
CA THR A 77 2.61 -8.27 16.56
C THR A 77 2.99 -6.81 16.65
N LEU A 78 3.56 -6.22 15.60
CA LEU A 78 3.98 -4.81 15.63
C LEU A 78 2.79 -3.87 15.60
N GLN A 79 1.76 -4.20 14.81
CA GLN A 79 0.50 -3.48 14.68
C GLN A 79 0.68 -1.99 14.38
N GLU A 80 1.58 -1.63 13.46
CA GLU A 80 1.79 -0.22 13.06
C GLU A 80 0.49 0.47 12.63
N TRP A 81 -0.46 -0.30 12.08
CA TRP A 81 -1.79 0.20 11.74
C TRP A 81 -2.54 0.83 12.95
N ALA A 82 -2.22 0.43 14.18
CA ALA A 82 -2.89 0.91 15.40
C ALA A 82 -2.22 2.17 15.98
N TRP A 83 -0.89 2.30 15.91
CA TRP A 83 -0.17 3.35 16.63
C TRP A 83 0.65 4.29 15.73
N ASN A 84 0.93 3.90 14.48
CA ASN A 84 1.77 4.65 13.56
C ASN A 84 0.91 5.37 12.51
N PRO A 85 0.58 6.67 12.68
CA PRO A 85 -0.20 7.42 11.69
C PRO A 85 0.51 7.53 10.32
N GLN A 86 1.83 7.33 10.25
CA GLN A 86 2.61 7.42 9.02
C GLN A 86 2.11 6.43 7.97
N VAL A 87 1.66 5.23 8.37
CA VAL A 87 1.24 4.19 7.41
C VAL A 87 0.07 4.65 6.53
N TYR A 88 -0.81 5.50 7.07
CA TYR A 88 -1.95 6.06 6.33
C TYR A 88 -1.53 7.22 5.43
N ASN A 89 -0.60 8.05 5.90
CA ASN A 89 -0.02 9.13 5.10
C ASN A 89 0.75 8.58 3.89
N ASP A 90 1.60 7.58 4.11
CA ASP A 90 2.39 6.93 3.05
C ASP A 90 1.50 6.24 2.03
N ALA A 91 0.45 5.54 2.49
CA ALA A 91 -0.52 4.92 1.60
C ALA A 91 -1.25 5.97 0.74
N ALA A 92 -1.64 7.11 1.33
CA ALA A 92 -2.31 8.19 0.61
C ALA A 92 -1.38 8.86 -0.41
N ALA A 93 -0.19 9.29 0.01
CA ALA A 93 0.81 9.91 -0.85
C ALA A 93 1.26 8.97 -1.98
N GLY A 94 1.61 7.73 -1.64
CA GLY A 94 2.02 6.71 -2.61
C GLY A 94 0.93 6.37 -3.63
N SER A 95 -0.35 6.45 -3.24
CA SER A 95 -1.47 6.19 -4.14
C SER A 95 -1.56 7.18 -5.31
N LEU A 96 -1.14 8.43 -5.12
CA LEU A 96 -1.09 9.44 -6.17
C LEU A 96 0.26 9.45 -6.87
N TYR A 97 1.35 9.41 -6.10
CA TYR A 97 2.71 9.47 -6.62
C TYR A 97 2.99 8.36 -7.64
N THR A 98 2.56 7.12 -7.37
CA THR A 98 2.79 5.98 -8.28
C THR A 98 2.11 6.12 -9.65
N LEU A 99 1.01 6.87 -9.73
CA LEU A 99 0.31 7.17 -10.99
C LEU A 99 0.93 8.38 -11.71
N ALA A 100 1.42 9.35 -10.94
CA ALA A 100 1.97 10.58 -11.47
C ALA A 100 3.41 10.39 -12.00
N ALA A 101 4.28 9.76 -11.21
CA ALA A 101 5.71 9.68 -11.47
C ALA A 101 6.13 8.65 -12.53
N ARG A 102 5.24 7.72 -12.90
CA ARG A 102 5.56 6.60 -13.80
C ARG A 102 4.84 6.76 -15.13
N ASP A 103 5.57 6.59 -16.23
CA ASP A 103 5.01 6.62 -17.58
C ASP A 103 4.71 5.21 -18.11
N PHE A 104 3.62 4.61 -17.64
CA PHE A 104 3.23 3.24 -17.97
C PHE A 104 1.99 3.16 -18.88
N ALA A 105 1.28 4.29 -19.05
CA ALA A 105 0.06 4.40 -19.83
C ALA A 105 -0.13 5.87 -20.27
N PRO A 106 -0.96 6.12 -21.32
CA PRO A 106 -1.35 7.47 -21.70
C PRO A 106 -1.81 8.31 -20.51
N TRP A 107 -1.52 9.62 -20.57
CA TRP A 107 -1.76 10.53 -19.46
C TRP A 107 -3.22 10.54 -18.99
N ASP A 108 -4.17 10.55 -19.92
CA ASP A 108 -5.61 10.55 -19.63
C ASP A 108 -6.05 9.29 -18.85
N VAL A 109 -5.47 8.13 -19.16
CA VAL A 109 -5.72 6.87 -18.44
C VAL A 109 -5.22 6.97 -17.00
N ARG A 110 -3.98 7.45 -16.80
CA ARG A 110 -3.38 7.61 -15.47
C ARG A 110 -4.11 8.67 -14.65
N LEU A 111 -4.47 9.79 -15.28
CA LEU A 111 -5.21 10.88 -14.66
C LEU A 111 -6.60 10.42 -14.20
N LYS A 112 -7.32 9.63 -15.00
CA LYS A 112 -8.62 9.07 -14.59
C LYS A 112 -8.51 8.19 -13.34
N ALA A 113 -7.48 7.34 -13.26
CA ALA A 113 -7.21 6.54 -12.07
C ALA A 113 -6.86 7.42 -10.86
N ALA A 114 -6.04 8.46 -11.07
CA ALA A 114 -5.66 9.40 -10.03
C ALA A 114 -6.88 10.18 -9.50
N THR A 115 -7.77 10.65 -10.38
CA THR A 115 -9.04 11.30 -10.00
C THR A 115 -9.92 10.37 -9.16
N ALA A 116 -10.03 9.09 -9.53
CA ALA A 116 -10.78 8.13 -8.74
C ALA A 116 -10.18 7.93 -7.34
N ARG A 117 -8.85 7.80 -7.22
CA ARG A 117 -8.16 7.71 -5.92
C ARG A 117 -8.34 8.99 -5.11
N MET A 118 -8.18 10.17 -5.72
CA MET A 118 -8.41 11.45 -5.05
C MET A 118 -9.82 11.57 -4.48
N GLY A 119 -10.84 11.13 -5.22
CA GLY A 119 -12.22 11.10 -4.72
C GLY A 119 -12.44 10.15 -3.53
N ALA A 120 -11.67 9.06 -3.46
CA ALA A 120 -11.74 8.07 -2.37
C ALA A 120 -10.87 8.43 -1.15
N LEU A 121 -9.85 9.27 -1.31
CA LEU A 121 -8.89 9.63 -0.25
C LEU A 121 -9.54 10.21 1.02
N PRO A 122 -10.55 11.11 0.96
CA PRO A 122 -11.18 11.63 2.18
C PRO A 122 -11.79 10.52 3.05
N ALA A 123 -12.50 9.56 2.45
CA ALA A 123 -13.08 8.43 3.16
C ALA A 123 -11.99 7.47 3.69
N PHE A 124 -10.94 7.26 2.90
CA PHE A 124 -9.77 6.46 3.29
C PHE A 124 -9.06 7.04 4.53
N LEU A 125 -8.76 8.33 4.53
CA LEU A 125 -8.10 9.01 5.65
C LEU A 125 -8.99 9.03 6.90
N ALA A 126 -10.31 9.22 6.73
CA ALA A 126 -11.26 9.09 7.84
C ALA A 126 -11.30 7.67 8.42
N GLN A 127 -11.19 6.64 7.57
CA GLN A 127 -11.07 5.26 8.01
C GLN A 127 -9.76 5.01 8.75
N GLY A 128 -8.63 5.55 8.27
CA GLY A 128 -7.33 5.45 8.93
C GLY A 128 -7.36 6.01 10.36
N ARG A 129 -7.99 7.18 10.55
CA ARG A 129 -8.22 7.74 11.89
C ARG A 129 -8.99 6.81 12.82
N ARG A 130 -9.97 6.06 12.30
CA ARG A 130 -10.73 5.06 13.08
C ARG A 130 -9.94 3.80 13.41
N GLN A 131 -8.85 3.53 12.69
CA GLN A 131 -8.00 2.38 12.98
C GLN A 131 -6.97 2.67 14.07
N LEU A 132 -6.59 3.95 14.26
CA LEU A 132 -5.61 4.35 15.26
C LEU A 132 -6.19 4.23 16.69
N ILE A 133 -5.40 3.65 17.58
CA ILE A 133 -5.63 3.64 19.03
C ILE A 133 -4.89 4.85 19.59
N LEU A 134 -5.61 5.96 19.79
CA LEU A 134 -4.99 7.27 20.12
C LEU A 134 -4.05 7.24 21.34
N ALA A 135 -4.35 6.40 22.33
CA ALA A 135 -3.51 6.25 23.53
C ALA A 135 -2.13 5.63 23.24
N GLU A 136 -1.99 4.89 22.14
CA GLU A 136 -0.74 4.24 21.73
C GLU A 136 0.07 5.07 20.74
N VAL A 137 -0.52 6.12 20.16
CA VAL A 137 0.14 6.96 19.15
C VAL A 137 1.20 7.86 19.81
N PRO A 138 2.50 7.72 19.49
CA PRO A 138 3.50 8.62 20.00
C PRO A 138 3.29 10.03 19.44
N ARG A 139 3.29 11.04 20.30
CA ARG A 139 3.04 12.44 19.94
C ARG A 139 3.89 12.93 18.77
N ILE A 140 5.18 12.57 18.75
CA ILE A 140 6.11 12.99 17.70
C ILE A 140 5.71 12.45 16.31
N PHE A 141 5.14 11.26 16.22
CA PHE A 141 4.64 10.70 14.96
C PHE A 141 3.41 11.47 14.48
N ALA A 142 2.47 11.76 15.37
CA ALA A 142 1.28 12.55 15.04
C ALA A 142 1.64 13.97 14.55
N GLU A 143 2.57 14.64 15.25
CA GLU A 143 3.04 15.98 14.88
C GLU A 143 3.78 15.97 13.53
N THR A 144 4.60 14.95 13.28
CA THR A 144 5.35 14.81 12.03
C THR A 144 4.40 14.56 10.85
N VAL A 145 3.48 13.61 10.96
CA VAL A 145 2.48 13.32 9.92
C VAL A 145 1.58 14.53 9.65
N SER A 146 1.18 15.25 10.70
CA SER A 146 0.38 16.47 10.54
C SER A 146 1.06 17.49 9.63
N LYS A 147 2.38 17.68 9.79
CA LYS A 147 3.19 18.56 8.93
C LYS A 147 3.36 18.01 7.51
N GLN A 148 3.39 16.69 7.33
CA GLN A 148 3.58 16.04 6.04
C GLN A 148 2.32 15.98 5.16
N ASN A 149 1.11 16.01 5.75
CA ASN A 149 -0.15 15.87 5.01
C ASN A 149 -0.28 16.85 3.81
N GLY A 150 0.31 18.05 3.91
CA GLY A 150 0.34 19.03 2.82
C GLY A 150 1.00 18.49 1.54
N GLY A 151 1.99 17.60 1.67
CA GLY A 151 2.69 16.99 0.53
C GLY A 151 1.78 16.10 -0.33
N ILE A 152 0.69 15.56 0.23
CA ILE A 152 -0.29 14.80 -0.58
C ILE A 152 -1.01 15.73 -1.57
N VAL A 153 -1.35 16.94 -1.14
CA VAL A 153 -1.96 17.97 -1.99
C VAL A 153 -0.96 18.45 -3.03
N GLU A 154 0.30 18.66 -2.61
CA GLU A 154 1.38 19.07 -3.52
C GLU A 154 1.57 18.08 -4.68
N ILE A 155 1.49 16.76 -4.44
CA ILE A 155 1.55 15.76 -5.53
C ILE A 155 0.42 16.00 -6.54
N ALA A 156 -0.80 16.27 -6.06
CA ALA A 156 -1.94 16.53 -6.94
C ALA A 156 -1.74 17.82 -7.75
N GLU A 157 -1.29 18.89 -7.11
CA GLU A 157 -1.15 20.21 -7.75
C GLU A 157 0.06 20.33 -8.67
N THR A 158 1.16 19.66 -8.34
CA THR A 158 2.43 19.83 -9.07
C THR A 158 2.69 18.74 -10.10
N MET A 159 2.18 17.53 -9.87
CA MET A 159 2.45 16.39 -10.76
C MET A 159 1.24 15.96 -11.59
N LEU A 160 0.01 16.15 -11.09
CA LEU A 160 -1.22 15.67 -11.72
C LEU A 160 -2.09 16.77 -12.33
N ALA A 161 -2.07 17.98 -11.78
CA ALA A 161 -2.72 19.10 -12.41
C ALA A 161 -2.03 19.37 -13.75
N PRO A 162 -2.79 19.67 -14.83
CA PRO A 162 -2.16 20.10 -16.06
C PRO A 162 -1.29 21.31 -15.76
N THR A 163 0.00 21.21 -16.06
CA THR A 163 0.84 22.40 -16.15
C THR A 163 0.10 23.37 -17.07
N ARG A 164 -0.18 24.59 -16.59
CA ARG A 164 -0.60 25.66 -17.50
C ARG A 164 0.47 25.70 -18.58
N ALA A 165 0.13 25.25 -19.79
CA ALA A 165 0.95 25.50 -20.95
C ALA A 165 1.12 27.02 -21.03
N ALA A 166 2.38 27.47 -21.00
CA ALA A 166 2.74 28.82 -21.35
C ALA A 166 2.45 29.05 -22.85
#